data_AF-A0A1Y1S862-F1
#
_entry.id   AF-A0A1Y1S862-F1
#
_cell.length_a   1.000
_cell.length_b   1.000
_cell.length_c   1.000
_cell.angle_alpha   90.00
_cell.angle_beta   90.00
_cell.angle_gamma   90.00
#
_symmetry.space_group_name_H-M   'P 1'
#
loop_
_entity.id
_entity.type
_entity.pdbx_description
1 polymer ?
#
loop_
_entity_poly.entity_id
_entity_poly.type
_entity_poly.pdbx_seq_one_letter_code
_entity_poly.pdbx_strand_id
1 'polypeptide(L)'
;MAEQDNSEEKQGIFSTAKSHIISVITLNPIDLAQKPINLTHYLLVVVLYSIAIFTSYLITLLIKLKLLKAVTHILLPTYPLIGCFTIIALSFMGGYIYSIFLNNHSLKNYYLVLLASGYLPFVMILSTLIKDLAIVFYICAGIASDYFLRRSLMYGKSFERRLDRIYFVTISMLMNVGAYWAIFPIFFM
;
A
#
# COMPACT_ATOMS: atom_id res chain seq x y z
N MET A 1 -5.32 -36.90 -27.73
CA MET A 1 -4.11 -36.07 -27.57
C MET A 1 -4.59 -34.71 -27.14
N ALA A 2 -4.32 -34.36 -25.88
CA ALA A 2 -4.89 -33.20 -25.22
C ALA A 2 -4.41 -31.91 -25.87
N GLU A 3 -5.36 -31.03 -26.15
CA GLU A 3 -5.13 -29.62 -26.45
C GLU A 3 -4.28 -29.04 -25.31
N GLN A 4 -3.04 -28.68 -25.62
CA GLN A 4 -2.25 -27.85 -24.72
C GLN A 4 -2.90 -26.47 -24.70
N ASP A 5 -3.61 -26.27 -23.61
CA ASP A 5 -4.23 -25.05 -23.12
C ASP A 5 -3.26 -23.87 -23.27
N ASN A 6 -3.48 -23.10 -24.33
CA ASN A 6 -2.74 -21.89 -24.67
C ASN A 6 -3.31 -20.70 -23.88
N SER A 7 -3.49 -20.89 -22.58
CA SER A 7 -4.11 -19.95 -21.63
C SER A 7 -3.08 -18.98 -21.02
N GLU A 8 -2.01 -18.65 -21.74
CA GLU A 8 -1.27 -17.40 -21.54
C GLU A 8 -2.10 -16.21 -22.04
N GLU A 9 -3.29 -16.08 -21.45
CA GLU A 9 -4.17 -14.95 -21.64
C GLU A 9 -3.39 -13.70 -21.24
N LYS A 10 -3.19 -12.77 -22.19
CA LYS A 10 -2.66 -11.42 -21.94
C LYS A 10 -3.49 -10.79 -20.81
N GLN A 11 -3.08 -10.98 -19.56
CA GLN A 11 -3.76 -10.42 -18.41
C GLN A 11 -3.63 -8.90 -18.51
N GLY A 12 -4.74 -8.24 -18.84
CA GLY A 12 -4.79 -6.78 -19.00
C GLY A 12 -4.30 -6.06 -17.74
N ILE A 13 -3.86 -4.82 -17.91
CA ILE A 13 -3.29 -3.99 -16.82
C ILE A 13 -4.24 -3.90 -15.61
N PHE A 14 -5.55 -3.81 -15.88
CA PHE A 14 -6.59 -3.77 -14.87
C PHE A 14 -6.78 -5.09 -14.13
N SER A 15 -6.71 -6.25 -14.81
CA SER A 15 -6.87 -7.55 -14.14
C SER A 15 -5.68 -7.84 -13.23
N THR A 16 -4.47 -7.47 -13.66
CA THR A 16 -3.26 -7.57 -12.84
C THR A 16 -3.34 -6.68 -11.60
N ALA A 17 -3.67 -5.39 -11.76
CA ALA A 17 -3.81 -4.47 -10.63
C ALA A 17 -4.93 -4.91 -9.66
N LYS A 18 -6.08 -5.36 -10.19
CA LYS A 18 -7.17 -5.92 -9.38
C LYS A 18 -6.71 -7.14 -8.58
N SER A 19 -6.05 -8.09 -9.23
CA SER A 19 -5.51 -9.29 -8.57
C SER A 19 -4.57 -8.92 -7.43
N HIS A 20 -3.67 -7.95 -7.63
CA HIS A 20 -2.75 -7.51 -6.59
C HIS A 20 -3.42 -6.78 -5.43
N ILE A 21 -4.45 -5.96 -5.70
CA ILE A 21 -5.24 -5.32 -4.64
C ILE A 21 -5.98 -6.39 -3.81
N ILE A 22 -6.52 -7.43 -4.45
CA ILE A 22 -7.13 -8.57 -3.75
C ILE A 22 -6.07 -9.30 -2.90
N SER A 23 -4.86 -9.50 -3.42
CA SER A 23 -3.75 -10.08 -2.66
C SER A 23 -3.41 -9.27 -1.40
N VAL A 24 -3.42 -7.93 -1.49
CA VAL A 24 -3.27 -7.05 -0.31
C VAL A 24 -4.39 -7.32 0.70
N ILE A 25 -5.66 -7.27 0.28
CA ILE A 25 -6.81 -7.48 1.19
C ILE A 25 -6.78 -8.86 1.85
N THR A 26 -6.33 -9.88 1.11
CA THR A 26 -6.28 -11.28 1.58
C THR A 26 -4.94 -11.67 2.23
N LEU A 27 -4.00 -10.72 2.36
CA LEU A 27 -2.64 -10.96 2.89
C LEU A 27 -1.85 -12.04 2.13
N ASN A 28 -2.23 -12.32 0.89
CA ASN A 28 -1.54 -13.28 0.05
C ASN A 28 -0.33 -12.63 -0.62
N PRO A 29 0.86 -13.24 -0.58
CA PRO A 29 2.04 -12.68 -1.21
C PRO A 29 1.89 -12.64 -2.74
N ILE A 30 2.52 -11.66 -3.36
CA ILE A 30 2.59 -11.56 -4.82
C ILE A 30 3.94 -12.11 -5.28
N ASP A 31 3.90 -13.07 -6.20
CA ASP A 31 5.09 -13.50 -6.93
C ASP A 31 5.41 -12.50 -8.05
N LEU A 32 6.44 -11.70 -7.80
CA LEU A 32 6.95 -10.71 -8.73
C LEU A 32 7.69 -11.30 -9.93
N ALA A 33 8.04 -12.59 -9.92
CA ALA A 33 8.68 -13.27 -11.05
C ALA A 33 7.66 -13.64 -12.13
N GLN A 34 6.44 -14.02 -11.73
CA GLN A 34 5.40 -14.50 -12.65
C GLN A 34 4.63 -13.38 -13.34
N LYS A 35 4.48 -12.21 -12.70
CA LYS A 35 3.66 -11.11 -13.24
C LYS A 35 4.51 -9.88 -13.61
N PRO A 36 4.57 -9.47 -14.89
CA PRO A 36 5.33 -8.29 -15.30
C PRO A 36 4.66 -7.03 -14.76
N ILE A 37 5.38 -6.29 -13.91
CA ILE A 37 4.98 -4.96 -13.43
C ILE A 37 5.69 -3.90 -14.25
N ASN A 38 4.93 -2.95 -14.77
CA ASN A 38 5.45 -1.78 -15.48
C ASN A 38 4.92 -0.47 -14.85
N LEU A 39 5.37 0.66 -15.39
CA LEU A 39 4.98 1.99 -14.91
C LEU A 39 3.47 2.23 -14.94
N THR A 40 2.76 1.68 -15.94
CA THR A 40 1.31 1.83 -16.05
C THR A 40 0.58 1.17 -14.87
N HIS A 41 1.04 0.01 -14.40
CA HIS A 41 0.49 -0.63 -13.20
C HIS A 41 0.71 0.23 -11.95
N TYR A 42 1.91 0.80 -11.82
CA TYR A 42 2.22 1.72 -10.71
C TYR A 42 1.30 2.93 -10.72
N LEU A 43 1.21 3.63 -11.85
CA LEU A 43 0.35 4.81 -12.01
C LEU A 43 -1.12 4.48 -11.76
N LEU A 44 -1.59 3.31 -12.23
CA LEU A 44 -2.96 2.87 -12.00
C LEU A 44 -3.24 2.69 -10.50
N VAL A 45 -2.35 2.04 -9.75
CA VAL A 45 -2.53 1.87 -8.29
C VAL A 45 -2.45 3.21 -7.56
N VAL A 46 -1.55 4.12 -7.97
CA VAL A 46 -1.49 5.49 -7.41
C VAL A 46 -2.83 6.19 -7.58
N VAL A 47 -3.40 6.16 -8.78
CA VAL A 47 -4.71 6.80 -9.06
C VAL A 47 -5.81 6.15 -8.22
N LEU A 48 -5.88 4.82 -8.18
CA LEU A 48 -6.90 4.11 -7.39
C LEU A 48 -6.81 4.43 -5.89
N TYR A 49 -5.61 4.44 -5.32
CA TYR A 49 -5.43 4.73 -3.90
C TYR A 49 -5.65 6.21 -3.59
N SER A 50 -5.27 7.12 -4.50
CA SER A 50 -5.59 8.55 -4.37
C SER A 50 -7.10 8.78 -4.33
N ILE A 51 -7.85 8.12 -5.23
CA ILE A 51 -9.33 8.15 -5.24
C ILE A 51 -9.88 7.58 -3.94
N ALA A 52 -9.32 6.47 -3.44
CA ALA A 52 -9.77 5.84 -2.20
C ALA A 52 -9.54 6.73 -0.96
N ILE A 53 -8.39 7.40 -0.86
CA ILE A 53 -8.09 8.36 0.22
C ILE A 53 -9.03 9.55 0.14
N PHE A 54 -9.23 10.12 -1.06
CA PHE A 54 -10.13 11.24 -1.26
C PHE A 54 -11.57 10.87 -0.87
N THR A 55 -12.03 9.69 -1.28
CA THR A 55 -13.36 9.18 -0.92
C THR A 55 -13.47 8.96 0.60
N SER A 56 -12.44 8.39 1.23
CA SER A 56 -12.40 8.19 2.68
C SER A 56 -12.45 9.52 3.45
N TYR A 57 -11.78 10.55 2.93
CA TYR A 57 -11.85 11.91 3.45
C TYR A 57 -13.25 12.52 3.31
N LEU A 58 -13.91 12.36 2.14
CA LEU A 58 -15.29 12.83 1.94
C LEU A 58 -16.26 12.13 2.89
N ILE A 59 -16.14 10.81 3.07
CA ILE A 59 -16.94 10.06 4.03
C ILE A 59 -16.71 10.60 5.46
N THR A 60 -15.46 10.85 5.82
CA THR A 60 -15.09 11.42 7.12
C THR A 60 -15.70 12.80 7.35
N LEU A 61 -15.68 13.66 6.32
CA LEU A 61 -16.33 14.97 6.34
C LEU A 61 -17.84 14.86 6.54
N LEU A 62 -18.51 13.95 5.83
CA LEU A 62 -19.95 13.72 5.95
C LEU A 62 -20.33 13.22 7.35
N ILE A 63 -19.50 12.38 7.96
CA ILE A 63 -19.71 11.91 9.34
C ILE A 63 -19.50 13.05 10.36
N LYS A 64 -18.51 13.92 10.16
CA LYS A 64 -18.12 14.96 11.14
C LYS A 64 -18.85 16.31 10.99
N LEU A 65 -19.38 16.67 9.82
CA LEU A 65 -19.91 18.02 9.55
C LEU A 65 -21.36 18.01 9.03
N LYS A 66 -22.16 18.98 9.50
CA LYS A 66 -23.43 19.36 8.86
C LYS A 66 -23.14 19.82 7.42
N LEU A 67 -23.86 19.27 6.43
CA LEU A 67 -23.68 19.35 4.96
C LEU A 67 -23.05 20.64 4.41
N LEU A 68 -23.38 21.82 4.97
CA LEU A 68 -22.89 23.12 4.50
C LEU A 68 -21.37 23.33 4.60
N LYS A 69 -20.70 22.80 5.63
CA LYS A 69 -19.23 22.91 5.75
C LYS A 69 -18.49 21.90 4.87
N ALA A 70 -19.16 20.87 4.36
CA ALA A 70 -18.55 19.92 3.44
C ALA A 70 -18.23 20.59 2.08
N VAL A 71 -19.08 21.50 1.61
CA VAL A 71 -18.91 22.20 0.33
C VAL A 71 -17.63 23.04 0.29
N THR A 72 -17.29 23.75 1.37
CA THR A 72 -16.07 24.56 1.44
C THR A 72 -14.80 23.70 1.56
N HIS A 73 -14.88 22.53 2.19
CA HIS A 73 -13.77 21.58 2.27
C HIS A 73 -13.57 20.74 1.00
N ILE A 74 -14.60 20.59 0.17
CA ILE A 74 -14.50 20.00 -1.17
C ILE A 74 -13.70 20.92 -2.11
N LEU A 75 -13.82 22.24 -1.95
CA LEU A 75 -13.18 23.24 -2.81
C LEU A 75 -11.67 23.44 -2.55
N LEU A 76 -11.18 23.09 -1.36
CA LEU A 76 -9.75 23.10 -1.02
C LEU A 76 -9.34 21.80 -0.29
N PRO A 77 -9.15 20.68 -1.01
CA PRO A 77 -8.83 19.40 -0.41
C PRO A 77 -7.32 19.28 -0.15
N THR A 78 -6.74 20.22 0.60
CA THR A 78 -5.31 20.21 0.95
C THR A 78 -4.91 18.94 1.69
N TYR A 79 -5.75 18.42 2.58
CA TYR A 79 -5.49 17.19 3.34
C TYR A 79 -5.41 15.92 2.45
N PRO A 80 -6.39 15.63 1.57
CA PRO A 80 -6.25 14.53 0.61
C PRO A 80 -5.03 14.65 -0.30
N LEU A 81 -4.73 15.86 -0.79
CA LEU A 81 -3.57 16.08 -1.66
C LEU A 81 -2.25 15.78 -0.95
N ILE A 82 -2.11 16.21 0.31
CA ILE A 82 -0.97 15.86 1.17
C ILE A 82 -0.91 14.33 1.33
N GLY A 83 -2.03 13.68 1.58
CA GLY A 83 -2.07 12.22 1.73
C GLY A 83 -1.63 11.46 0.48
N CYS A 84 -2.08 11.89 -0.70
CA CYS A 84 -1.66 11.31 -1.98
C CYS A 84 -0.16 11.50 -2.20
N PHE A 85 0.37 12.70 -1.94
CA PHE A 85 1.81 12.97 -2.05
C PHE A 85 2.62 12.13 -1.06
N THR A 86 2.15 11.99 0.19
CA THR A 86 2.82 11.20 1.22
C THR A 86 2.91 9.72 0.81
N ILE A 87 1.85 9.12 0.25
CA ILE A 87 1.94 7.72 -0.22
C ILE A 87 2.96 7.57 -1.34
N ILE A 88 3.00 8.50 -2.29
CA ILE A 88 3.97 8.47 -3.40
C ILE A 88 5.39 8.64 -2.85
N ALA A 89 5.63 9.62 -1.98
CA ALA A 89 6.95 9.84 -1.39
C ALA A 89 7.41 8.61 -0.58
N LEU A 90 6.53 8.03 0.23
CA LEU A 90 6.83 6.84 1.02
C LEU A 90 7.03 5.59 0.16
N SER A 91 6.30 5.41 -0.95
CA SER A 91 6.56 4.29 -1.86
C SER A 91 7.91 4.43 -2.57
N PHE A 92 8.33 5.67 -2.87
CA PHE A 92 9.66 5.97 -3.41
C PHE A 92 10.78 5.73 -2.40
N MET A 93 10.70 6.33 -1.21
CA MET A 93 11.69 6.11 -0.14
C MET A 93 11.74 4.63 0.25
N GLY A 94 10.56 4.03 0.40
CA GLY A 94 10.35 2.62 0.69
C GLY A 94 11.03 1.70 -0.29
N GLY A 95 10.62 1.83 -1.56
CA GLY A 95 11.14 1.01 -2.65
C GLY A 95 12.64 1.17 -2.83
N TYR A 96 13.20 2.36 -2.61
CA TYR A 96 14.63 2.60 -2.69
C TYR A 96 15.40 1.85 -1.59
N ILE A 97 14.98 1.97 -0.32
CA ILE A 97 15.61 1.27 0.79
C ILE A 97 15.57 -0.25 0.56
N TYR A 98 14.42 -0.82 0.21
CA TYR A 98 14.32 -2.24 -0.09
C TYR A 98 15.17 -2.66 -1.30
N SER A 99 15.32 -1.79 -2.30
CA SER A 99 16.18 -2.08 -3.46
C SER A 99 17.65 -2.20 -3.08
N ILE A 100 18.13 -1.37 -2.14
CA ILE A 100 19.49 -1.46 -1.59
C ILE A 100 19.68 -2.80 -0.88
N PHE A 101 18.77 -3.15 0.04
CA PHE A 101 18.90 -4.40 0.82
C PHE A 101 18.77 -5.66 -0.03
N LEU A 102 17.97 -5.61 -1.08
CA LEU A 102 17.75 -6.73 -1.99
C LEU A 102 18.73 -6.76 -3.17
N ASN A 103 19.65 -5.78 -3.25
CA ASN A 103 20.56 -5.55 -4.36
C ASN A 103 19.87 -5.66 -5.74
N ASN A 104 18.67 -5.07 -5.85
CA ASN A 104 17.84 -5.15 -7.05
C ASN A 104 16.99 -3.88 -7.18
N HIS A 105 17.46 -2.94 -8.00
CA HIS A 105 16.76 -1.69 -8.29
C HIS A 105 15.68 -1.90 -9.35
N SER A 106 14.54 -2.46 -8.93
CA SER A 106 13.39 -2.70 -9.80
C SER A 106 12.17 -1.89 -9.36
N LEU A 107 11.40 -1.37 -10.33
CA LEU A 107 10.09 -0.74 -10.12
C LEU A 107 9.15 -1.61 -9.27
N LYS A 108 9.33 -2.94 -9.33
CA LYS A 108 8.57 -3.93 -8.55
C LYS A 108 8.61 -3.65 -7.03
N ASN A 109 9.74 -3.19 -6.49
CA ASN A 109 9.87 -2.90 -5.06
C ASN A 109 9.02 -1.68 -4.68
N TYR A 110 9.10 -0.60 -5.45
CA TYR A 110 8.29 0.61 -5.29
C TYR A 110 6.79 0.31 -5.40
N TYR A 111 6.43 -0.53 -6.37
CA TYR A 111 5.07 -0.99 -6.57
C TYR A 111 4.53 -1.79 -5.38
N LEU A 112 5.33 -2.70 -4.81
CA LEU A 112 4.93 -3.46 -3.62
C LEU A 112 4.74 -2.55 -2.41
N VAL A 113 5.61 -1.56 -2.19
CA VAL A 113 5.43 -0.62 -1.08
C VAL A 113 4.16 0.22 -1.28
N LEU A 114 3.91 0.65 -2.52
CA LEU A 114 2.66 1.34 -2.86
C LEU A 114 1.44 0.46 -2.55
N LEU A 115 1.42 -0.80 -2.99
CA LEU A 115 0.35 -1.76 -2.69
C LEU A 115 0.17 -1.98 -1.19
N ALA A 116 1.27 -2.10 -0.45
CA ALA A 116 1.25 -2.27 0.99
C ALA A 116 0.59 -1.07 1.70
N SER A 117 0.57 0.11 1.07
CA SER A 117 -0.12 1.31 1.57
C SER A 117 -1.66 1.23 1.43
N GLY A 118 -2.19 0.20 0.77
CA GLY A 118 -3.61 0.05 0.44
C GLY A 118 -4.55 -0.11 1.64
N TYR A 119 -4.03 -0.37 2.84
CA TYR A 119 -4.84 -0.41 4.06
C TYR A 119 -5.24 0.97 4.59
N LEU A 120 -4.51 2.02 4.19
CA LEU A 120 -4.67 3.36 4.76
C LEU A 120 -6.10 3.93 4.62
N PRO A 121 -6.77 3.86 3.45
CA PRO A 121 -8.14 4.36 3.30
C PRO A 121 -9.13 3.73 4.31
N PHE A 122 -9.01 2.43 4.55
CA PHE A 122 -9.86 1.70 5.50
C PHE A 122 -9.62 2.17 6.94
N VAL A 123 -8.34 2.32 7.32
CA VAL A 123 -7.97 2.80 8.66
C VAL A 123 -8.49 4.21 8.90
N MET A 124 -8.43 5.10 7.91
CA MET A 124 -8.96 6.46 8.02
C MET A 124 -10.47 6.48 8.33
N ILE A 125 -11.25 5.65 7.63
CA ILE A 125 -12.69 5.54 7.85
C ILE A 125 -12.97 4.94 9.24
N LEU A 126 -12.34 3.81 9.58
CA LEU A 126 -12.55 3.13 10.85
C LEU A 126 -12.17 4.00 12.05
N SER A 127 -11.04 4.71 11.96
CA SER A 127 -10.57 5.64 13.00
C SER A 127 -11.50 6.84 13.19
N THR A 128 -12.25 7.21 12.15
CA THR A 128 -13.27 8.25 12.25
C THR A 128 -14.54 7.74 12.94
N LEU A 129 -14.95 6.51 12.65
CA LEU A 129 -16.14 5.88 13.22
C LEU A 129 -15.97 5.51 14.69
N ILE A 130 -14.80 4.99 15.06
CA ILE A 130 -14.48 4.52 16.42
C ILE A 130 -13.16 5.13 16.87
N LYS A 131 -13.20 6.41 17.27
CA LYS A 131 -12.01 7.19 17.61
C LYS A 131 -11.16 6.59 18.73
N ASP A 132 -11.80 5.98 19.73
CA ASP A 132 -11.11 5.38 20.87
C ASP A 132 -10.20 4.20 20.47
N LEU A 133 -10.46 3.58 19.31
CA LEU A 133 -9.68 2.48 18.76
C LEU A 133 -8.80 2.89 17.57
N ALA A 134 -8.69 4.19 17.24
CA ALA A 134 -7.95 4.66 16.08
C ALA A 134 -6.50 4.15 16.06
N ILE A 135 -5.79 4.28 17.18
CA ILE A 135 -4.40 3.79 17.31
C ILE A 135 -4.31 2.27 17.05
N VAL A 136 -5.29 1.50 17.53
CA VAL A 136 -5.34 0.05 17.31
C VAL A 136 -5.48 -0.26 15.81
N PHE A 137 -6.32 0.47 15.08
CA PHE A 137 -6.46 0.28 13.63
C PHE A 137 -5.17 0.59 12.87
N TYR A 138 -4.46 1.66 13.24
CA TYR A 138 -3.15 1.99 12.65
C TYR A 138 -2.10 0.91 12.94
N ILE A 139 -2.06 0.37 14.16
CA ILE A 139 -1.16 -0.73 14.52
C ILE A 139 -1.45 -1.97 13.68
N CYS A 140 -2.70 -2.40 13.63
CA CYS A 140 -3.14 -3.57 12.86
C CYS A 140 -2.82 -3.42 11.36
N ALA A 141 -3.05 -2.25 10.79
CA ALA A 141 -2.72 -1.98 9.39
C ALA A 141 -1.21 -1.99 9.14
N GLY A 142 -0.40 -1.47 10.07
CA GLY A 142 1.05 -1.55 9.98
C GLY A 142 1.56 -2.99 10.00
N ILE A 143 1.00 -3.84 10.87
CA ILE A 143 1.34 -5.28 10.93
C ILE A 143 0.93 -6.00 9.64
N ALA A 144 -0.28 -5.74 9.14
CA ALA A 144 -0.79 -6.30 7.89
C ALA A 144 0.09 -5.89 6.69
N SER A 145 0.43 -4.61 6.61
CA SER A 145 1.29 -4.03 5.58
C SER A 145 2.69 -4.64 5.61
N ASP A 146 3.33 -4.71 6.79
CA ASP A 146 4.64 -5.36 6.94
C ASP A 146 4.61 -6.83 6.56
N TYR A 147 3.59 -7.58 7.00
CA TYR A 147 3.46 -8.99 6.67
C TYR A 147 3.37 -9.22 5.16
N PHE A 148 2.46 -8.51 4.49
CA PHE A 148 2.25 -8.62 3.04
C PHE A 148 3.51 -8.24 2.27
N LEU A 149 4.10 -7.08 2.60
CA LEU A 149 5.26 -6.54 1.92
C LEU A 149 6.47 -7.46 2.08
N ARG A 150 6.75 -7.89 3.31
CA ARG A 150 7.86 -8.77 3.63
C ARG A 150 7.70 -10.12 2.96
N ARG A 151 6.51 -10.74 3.02
CA ARG A 151 6.27 -12.03 2.34
C ARG A 151 6.42 -11.93 0.83
N SER A 152 5.96 -10.84 0.22
CA SER A 152 6.07 -10.64 -1.24
C SER A 152 7.51 -10.37 -1.68
N LEU A 153 8.26 -9.54 -0.94
CA LEU A 153 9.67 -9.23 -1.26
C LEU A 153 10.62 -10.42 -1.08
N MET A 154 10.30 -11.32 -0.14
CA MET A 154 11.07 -12.55 0.10
C MET A 154 10.57 -13.74 -0.71
N TYR A 155 9.46 -13.60 -1.45
CA TYR A 155 8.89 -14.71 -2.20
C TYR A 155 9.91 -15.21 -3.24
N GLY A 156 10.23 -16.51 -3.20
CA GLY A 156 11.20 -17.12 -4.10
C GLY A 156 12.66 -16.68 -3.89
N LYS A 157 13.00 -15.95 -2.81
CA LYS A 157 14.38 -15.54 -2.52
C LYS A 157 15.02 -16.39 -1.43
N SER A 158 16.21 -16.89 -1.71
CA SER A 158 17.13 -17.41 -0.70
C SER A 158 18.08 -16.30 -0.24
N PHE A 159 18.22 -16.13 1.08
CA PHE A 159 19.26 -15.29 1.65
C PHE A 159 20.50 -16.14 1.88
N GLU A 160 21.66 -15.71 1.40
CA GLU A 160 22.92 -16.44 1.57
C GLU A 160 23.31 -16.53 3.06
N ARG A 161 23.05 -15.48 3.84
CA ARG A 161 23.34 -15.44 5.28
C ARG A 161 22.06 -15.21 6.09
N ARG A 162 21.96 -15.91 7.23
CA ARG A 162 20.85 -15.76 8.19
C ARG A 162 20.75 -14.33 8.75
N LEU A 163 21.89 -13.64 8.89
CA LEU A 163 21.95 -12.27 9.39
C LEU A 163 21.26 -11.27 8.44
N ASP A 164 21.46 -11.41 7.13
CA ASP A 164 20.86 -10.51 6.13
C ASP A 164 19.33 -10.57 6.16
N ARG A 165 18.80 -11.77 6.39
CA ARG A 165 17.36 -11.97 6.61
C ARG A 165 16.86 -11.25 7.86
N ILE A 166 17.62 -11.28 8.96
CA ILE A 166 17.24 -10.57 10.20
C ILE A 166 17.28 -9.06 9.97
N TYR A 167 18.34 -8.53 9.35
CA TYR A 167 18.44 -7.11 9.01
C TYR A 167 17.27 -6.65 8.13
N PHE A 168 16.93 -7.43 7.11
CA PHE A 168 15.78 -7.15 6.24
C PHE A 168 14.46 -7.09 7.02
N VAL A 169 14.22 -8.07 7.90
CA VAL A 169 13.00 -8.10 8.74
C VAL A 169 12.95 -6.87 9.65
N THR A 170 14.05 -6.55 10.34
CA THR A 170 14.10 -5.42 11.27
C THR A 170 13.85 -4.10 10.56
N ILE A 171 14.46 -3.89 9.40
CA ILE A 171 14.29 -2.65 8.62
C ILE A 171 12.87 -2.56 8.07
N SER A 172 12.31 -3.66 7.58
CA SER A 172 10.91 -3.70 7.14
C SER A 172 9.96 -3.31 8.27
N MET A 173 10.17 -3.83 9.47
CA MET A 173 9.37 -3.47 10.64
C MET A 173 9.55 -1.99 10.99
N LEU A 174 10.78 -1.48 11.08
CA LEU A 174 11.04 -0.08 11.41
C LEU A 174 10.38 0.89 10.41
N MET A 175 10.41 0.58 9.12
CA MET A 175 9.79 1.40 8.08
C MET A 175 8.27 1.39 8.16
N ASN A 176 7.66 0.22 8.36
CA ASN A 176 6.20 0.11 8.49
C ASN A 176 5.70 0.71 9.80
N VAL A 177 6.44 0.54 10.89
CA VAL A 177 6.18 1.23 12.16
C VAL A 177 6.26 2.74 11.97
N GLY A 178 7.32 3.25 11.35
CA GLY A 178 7.47 4.68 11.09
C GLY A 178 6.33 5.24 10.24
N ALA A 179 5.95 4.53 9.17
CA ALA A 179 4.86 4.95 8.28
C ALA A 179 3.49 4.89 8.96
N TYR A 180 3.08 3.72 9.47
CA TYR A 180 1.73 3.49 9.98
C TYR A 180 1.51 3.93 11.43
N TRP A 181 2.55 3.93 12.28
CA TRP A 181 2.37 4.23 13.70
C TRP A 181 2.76 5.66 14.06
N ALA A 182 3.53 6.35 13.19
CA ALA A 182 3.91 7.74 13.41
C ALA A 182 3.40 8.65 12.28
N ILE A 183 3.87 8.47 11.04
CA ILE A 183 3.60 9.40 9.94
C ILE A 183 2.09 9.49 9.64
N PHE A 184 1.42 8.37 9.36
CA PHE A 184 0.01 8.39 8.99
C PHE A 184 -0.91 8.93 10.10
N PRO A 185 -0.79 8.53 11.37
CA PRO A 185 -1.56 9.14 12.45
C PRO A 185 -1.42 10.67 12.51
N ILE A 186 -0.20 11.22 12.31
CA ILE A 186 0.03 12.67 12.34
C ILE A 186 -0.73 13.41 11.23
N PHE A 187 -0.85 12.81 10.04
CA PHE A 187 -1.49 13.45 8.90
C PHE A 187 -3.00 13.20 8.80
N PHE A 188 -3.53 12.15 9.45
CA PHE A 188 -4.88 11.65 9.18
C PHE A 188 -5.78 11.43 10.41
N MET A 189 -5.30 11.63 11.65
CA MET A 189 -6.14 11.69 12.87
C MET A 189 -6.47 13.13 13.25
#